data_AF-A0A078BJ20-F1
#
_entry.id   AF-A0A078BJ20-F1
#
_cell.length_a   1.000
_cell.length_b   1.000
_cell.length_c   1.000
_cell.angle_alpha   90.00
_cell.angle_beta   90.00
_cell.angle_gamma   90.00
#
_symmetry.space_group_name_H-M   'P 1'
#
loop_
_entity.id
_entity.type
_entity.pdbx_description
1 polymer ?
#
loop_
_entity_poly.entity_id
_entity_poly.type
_entity_poly.pdbx_seq_one_letter_code
_entity_poly.pdbx_strand_id
1 'polypeptide(L)'
;MPDLANYKNKPKRDPRELFFHFRCTRTEIDAINAHAAQAGMRPGVFVRDLALSGGKLRIVSRVDESAVFELRRLGAMLKGLYPREANWTNEEKRHYWSAMKSVLEHADRLAGGKGEGDEHEGA
;
A
#
# COMPACT_ATOMS: atom_id res chain seq x y z
N MET A 1 -15.85 -25.71 -0.97
CA MET A 1 -15.83 -24.96 -2.24
C MET A 1 -16.55 -23.64 -2.02
N PRO A 2 -15.86 -22.50 -1.86
CA PRO A 2 -16.55 -21.22 -1.74
C PRO A 2 -17.09 -20.77 -3.11
N ASP A 3 -18.30 -20.25 -3.07
CA ASP A 3 -19.16 -19.87 -4.19
C ASP A 3 -18.57 -18.70 -5.01
N LEU A 4 -18.36 -18.93 -6.31
CA LEU A 4 -17.74 -17.99 -7.27
C LEU A 4 -18.76 -17.00 -7.90
N ALA A 5 -20.01 -16.95 -7.40
CA ALA A 5 -21.10 -16.31 -8.14
C ALA A 5 -21.26 -14.78 -7.99
N ASN A 6 -20.48 -14.07 -7.16
CA ASN A 6 -20.83 -12.69 -6.79
C ASN A 6 -19.81 -11.58 -7.15
N TYR A 7 -19.19 -11.64 -8.33
CA TYR A 7 -18.26 -10.59 -8.80
C TYR A 7 -18.88 -9.55 -9.76
N LYS A 8 -20.16 -9.69 -10.15
CA LYS A 8 -20.73 -8.96 -11.29
C LYS A 8 -21.54 -7.70 -10.98
N ASN A 9 -21.70 -7.28 -9.73
CA ASN A 9 -22.43 -6.05 -9.39
C ASN A 9 -21.51 -5.02 -8.74
N LYS A 10 -20.57 -4.46 -9.51
CA LYS A 10 -20.02 -3.14 -9.16
C LYS A 10 -21.11 -2.11 -9.48
N PRO A 11 -21.55 -1.27 -8.52
CA PRO A 11 -22.54 -0.24 -8.79
C PRO A 11 -22.03 0.66 -9.92
N LYS A 12 -22.85 0.82 -10.97
CA LYS A 12 -22.59 1.78 -12.05
C LYS A 12 -22.57 3.16 -11.41
N ARG A 13 -21.40 3.80 -11.37
CA ARG A 13 -21.28 5.18 -10.91
C ARG A 13 -21.91 6.08 -11.95
N ASP A 14 -22.72 7.03 -11.51
CA ASP A 14 -23.29 8.03 -12.40
C ASP A 14 -22.17 8.79 -13.14
N PRO A 15 -22.39 9.15 -14.42
CA PRO A 15 -21.46 9.99 -15.17
C PRO A 15 -21.14 11.26 -14.38
N ARG A 16 -19.86 11.64 -14.34
CA ARG A 16 -19.46 12.90 -13.72
C ARG A 16 -19.64 14.02 -14.74
N GLU A 17 -20.65 14.85 -14.52
CA GLU A 17 -21.06 15.90 -15.47
C GLU A 17 -20.53 17.30 -15.12
N LEU A 18 -20.08 17.49 -13.87
CA LEU A 18 -19.55 18.77 -13.40
C LEU A 18 -18.03 18.85 -13.60
N PHE A 19 -17.57 20.02 -14.06
CA PHE A 19 -16.17 20.30 -14.34
C PHE A 19 -15.64 21.42 -13.46
N PHE A 20 -14.44 21.23 -12.92
CA PHE A 20 -13.68 22.26 -12.24
C PHE A 20 -12.43 22.58 -13.06
N HIS A 21 -12.26 23.85 -13.41
CA HIS A 21 -11.11 24.34 -14.19
C HIS A 21 -10.22 25.19 -13.29
N PHE A 22 -8.90 24.97 -13.38
CA PHE A 22 -7.90 25.79 -12.70
C PHE A 22 -6.81 26.17 -13.70
N ARG A 23 -6.14 27.28 -13.43
CA ARG A 23 -4.98 27.72 -14.21
C ARG A 23 -3.73 27.07 -13.64
N CYS A 24 -2.85 26.64 -14.52
CA CYS A 24 -1.58 26.04 -14.18
C CYS A 24 -0.57 26.33 -15.29
N THR A 25 0.66 26.51 -14.88
CA THR A 25 1.85 26.61 -15.71
C THR A 25 2.17 25.27 -16.36
N ARG A 26 3.06 25.29 -17.36
CA ARG A 26 3.48 24.05 -18.03
C ARG A 26 4.20 23.10 -17.08
N THR A 27 5.07 23.63 -16.22
CA THR A 27 5.83 22.87 -15.23
C THR A 27 4.91 22.18 -14.22
N GLU A 28 3.83 22.83 -13.79
CA GLU A 28 2.83 22.22 -12.90
C GLU A 28 2.09 21.06 -13.58
N ILE A 29 1.75 21.20 -14.87
CA ILE A 29 1.14 20.10 -15.64
C ILE A 29 2.08 18.90 -15.76
N ASP A 30 3.36 19.15 -16.05
CA ASP A 30 4.35 18.08 -16.19
C ASP A 30 4.54 17.35 -14.85
N ALA A 31 4.58 18.07 -13.73
CA ALA A 31 4.63 17.49 -12.39
C ALA A 31 3.37 16.66 -12.04
N ILE A 32 2.17 17.14 -12.38
CA ILE A 32 0.92 16.40 -12.19
C ILE A 32 0.96 15.08 -12.97
N ASN A 33 1.41 15.12 -14.22
CA ASN A 33 1.51 13.93 -15.06
C ASN A 33 2.51 12.91 -14.51
N ALA A 34 3.68 13.38 -14.05
CA ALA A 34 4.70 12.52 -13.44
C ALA A 34 4.18 11.83 -12.17
N HIS A 35 3.57 12.58 -11.25
CA HIS A 35 3.01 12.02 -10.01
C HIS A 35 1.84 11.08 -10.28
N ALA A 36 0.96 11.42 -11.23
CA ALA A 36 -0.13 10.53 -11.63
C ALA A 36 0.39 9.22 -12.22
N ALA A 37 1.45 9.28 -13.04
CA ALA A 37 2.10 8.09 -13.60
C ALA A 37 2.73 7.21 -12.52
N GLN A 38 3.43 7.81 -11.54
CA GLN A 38 4.00 7.09 -10.40
C GLN A 38 2.93 6.41 -9.55
N ALA A 39 1.77 7.06 -9.38
CA ALA A 39 0.60 6.51 -8.71
C ALA A 39 -0.18 5.48 -9.55
N GLY A 40 0.19 5.25 -10.82
CA GLY A 40 -0.56 4.40 -11.73
C GLY A 40 -1.97 4.90 -12.04
N MET A 41 -2.21 6.21 -11.92
CA MET A 41 -3.52 6.87 -12.08
C MET A 41 -3.58 7.75 -13.32
N ARG A 42 -4.81 8.02 -13.79
CA ARG A 42 -5.04 9.09 -14.79
C ARG A 42 -4.90 10.46 -14.11
N PRO A 43 -4.32 11.49 -14.74
CA PRO A 43 -4.10 12.80 -14.12
C PRO A 43 -5.34 13.41 -13.45
N GLY A 44 -6.50 13.40 -14.11
CA GLY A 44 -7.75 13.93 -13.53
C GLY A 44 -8.28 13.11 -12.35
N VAL A 45 -7.97 11.81 -12.27
CA VAL A 45 -8.29 10.98 -11.10
C VAL A 45 -7.36 11.33 -9.95
N PHE A 46 -6.06 11.43 -10.23
CA PHE A 46 -5.03 11.80 -9.27
C PHE A 46 -5.32 13.15 -8.62
N VAL A 47 -5.52 14.21 -9.42
CA VAL A 47 -5.79 15.57 -8.91
C VAL A 47 -7.05 15.60 -8.06
N ARG A 48 -8.12 14.93 -8.50
CA ARG A 48 -9.37 14.87 -7.76
C ARG A 48 -9.19 14.15 -6.43
N ASP A 49 -8.63 12.95 -6.45
CA ASP A 49 -8.51 12.13 -5.24
C ASP A 49 -7.53 12.81 -4.26
N LEU A 50 -6.50 13.49 -4.76
CA LEU A 50 -5.63 14.37 -3.98
C LEU A 50 -6.40 15.52 -3.33
N ALA A 51 -7.19 16.27 -4.10
CA ALA A 51 -8.00 17.37 -3.56
C ALA A 51 -9.02 16.88 -2.52
N LEU A 52 -9.75 15.79 -2.80
CA LEU A 52 -10.76 15.24 -1.89
C LEU A 52 -10.17 14.60 -0.64
N SER A 53 -8.91 14.16 -0.69
CA SER A 53 -8.17 13.69 0.50
C SER A 53 -7.65 14.83 1.39
N GLY A 54 -7.86 16.09 0.99
CA GLY A 54 -7.26 17.24 1.67
C GLY A 54 -5.74 17.29 1.52
N GLY A 55 -5.22 16.83 0.37
CA GLY A 55 -3.77 16.76 0.10
C GLY A 55 -3.06 15.56 0.73
N LYS A 56 -3.78 14.63 1.37
CA LYS A 56 -3.22 13.47 2.08
C LYS A 56 -3.28 12.18 1.26
N LEU A 57 -3.38 12.27 -0.07
CA LEU A 57 -3.45 11.10 -0.93
C LEU A 57 -2.14 10.34 -0.84
N ARG A 58 -2.20 9.16 -0.22
CA ARG A 58 -1.06 8.27 -0.13
C ARG A 58 -0.85 7.62 -1.50
N ILE A 59 0.20 8.05 -2.19
CA ILE A 59 0.65 7.44 -3.44
C ILE A 59 1.39 6.16 -3.06
N VAL A 60 0.72 5.01 -3.14
CA VAL A 60 1.40 3.72 -3.14
C VAL A 60 1.82 3.50 -4.58
N SER A 61 3.13 3.53 -4.85
CA SER A 61 3.60 3.28 -6.21
C SER A 61 3.37 1.82 -6.58
N ARG A 62 3.27 1.52 -7.88
CA ARG A 62 3.20 0.11 -8.34
C ARG A 62 4.39 -0.73 -7.85
N VAL A 63 5.55 -0.10 -7.66
CA VAL A 63 6.74 -0.75 -7.11
C VAL A 63 6.49 -1.14 -5.66
N ASP A 64 5.84 -0.29 -4.88
CA ASP A 64 5.47 -0.58 -3.49
C ASP A 64 4.46 -1.73 -3.40
N GLU A 65 3.48 -1.82 -4.32
CA GLU A 65 2.55 -2.95 -4.34
C GLU A 65 3.24 -4.30 -4.58
N SER A 66 4.18 -4.35 -5.54
CA SER A 66 4.97 -5.55 -5.80
C SER A 66 5.87 -5.91 -4.62
N ALA A 67 6.50 -4.91 -3.99
CA ALA A 67 7.34 -5.11 -2.83
C ALA A 67 6.54 -5.63 -1.62
N VAL A 68 5.36 -5.07 -1.37
CA VAL A 68 4.43 -5.53 -0.32
C VAL A 68 4.04 -6.98 -0.55
N PHE A 69 3.71 -7.35 -1.79
CA PHE A 69 3.38 -8.73 -2.14
C PHE A 69 4.54 -9.70 -1.84
N GLU A 70 5.75 -9.38 -2.29
CA GLU A 70 6.92 -10.23 -2.06
C GLU A 70 7.29 -10.33 -0.56
N LEU A 71 7.20 -9.24 0.20
CA LEU A 71 7.44 -9.27 1.65
C LEU A 71 6.43 -10.17 2.38
N ARG A 72 5.14 -10.11 2.01
CA ARG A 72 4.10 -10.99 2.57
C ARG A 72 4.36 -12.46 2.20
N ARG A 73 4.77 -12.70 0.95
CA ARG A 73 5.17 -14.03 0.49
C ARG A 73 6.35 -14.58 1.29
N LEU A 74 7.39 -13.77 1.52
CA LEU A 74 8.54 -14.14 2.35
C LEU A 74 8.12 -14.48 3.78
N GLY A 75 7.25 -13.68 4.40
CA GLY A 75 6.70 -13.99 5.73
C GLY A 75 5.94 -15.32 5.78
N ALA A 76 5.13 -15.62 4.75
CA ALA A 76 4.44 -16.90 4.63
C ALA A 76 5.41 -18.08 4.43
N MET A 77 6.47 -17.88 3.64
CA MET A 77 7.53 -18.87 3.45
C MET A 77 8.27 -19.15 4.75
N LEU A 78 8.64 -18.13 5.53
CA LEU A 78 9.23 -18.31 6.85
C LEU A 78 8.30 -19.11 7.75
N LYS A 79 7.01 -18.76 7.83
CA LYS A 79 6.06 -19.55 8.62
C LYS A 79 6.01 -21.03 8.21
N GLY A 80 6.08 -21.31 6.91
CA GLY A 80 6.07 -22.67 6.36
C GLY A 80 7.38 -23.44 6.57
N LEU A 81 8.52 -22.74 6.54
CA LEU A 81 9.87 -23.30 6.70
C LEU A 81 10.29 -23.44 8.17
N TYR A 82 9.42 -23.08 9.13
CA TYR A 82 9.73 -23.23 10.54
C TYR A 82 10.03 -24.70 10.89
N PRO A 83 11.25 -25.02 11.35
CA PRO A 83 11.67 -26.40 11.55
C PRO A 83 11.13 -26.93 12.88
N ARG A 84 9.91 -27.48 12.85
CA ARG A 84 9.17 -27.96 14.03
C ARG A 84 9.91 -29.04 14.82
N GLU A 85 10.72 -29.84 14.14
CA GLU A 85 11.45 -30.99 14.71
C GLU A 85 12.90 -30.67 15.05
N ALA A 86 13.35 -29.42 14.83
CA ALA A 86 14.71 -29.03 15.21
C ALA A 86 14.81 -28.73 16.71
N ASN A 87 15.93 -29.13 17.31
CA ASN A 87 16.26 -28.84 18.71
C ASN A 87 16.78 -27.40 18.87
N TRP A 88 15.93 -26.43 18.55
CA TRP A 88 16.23 -25.02 18.76
C TRP A 88 16.04 -24.62 20.21
N THR A 89 16.99 -23.83 20.70
CA THR A 89 16.88 -23.08 21.94
C THR A 89 15.69 -22.11 21.88
N ASN A 90 15.22 -21.68 23.05
CA ASN A 90 14.14 -20.70 23.13
C ASN A 90 14.54 -19.32 22.56
N GLU A 91 15.84 -19.03 22.50
CA GLU A 91 16.38 -17.81 21.91
C GLU A 91 16.32 -17.87 20.38
N GLU A 92 16.75 -18.97 19.76
CA GLU A 92 16.65 -19.18 18.31
C GLU A 92 15.20 -19.12 17.83
N LYS A 93 14.27 -19.75 18.56
CA LYS A 93 12.83 -19.64 18.26
C LYS A 93 12.34 -18.19 18.30
N ARG A 94 12.76 -17.42 19.31
CA ARG A 94 12.41 -16.00 19.43
C ARG A 94 12.98 -15.17 18.27
N HIS A 95 14.24 -15.36 17.92
CA HIS A 95 14.86 -14.66 16.79
C HIS A 95 14.17 -14.97 15.47
N TYR A 96 13.77 -16.23 15.26
CA TYR A 96 13.05 -16.63 14.05
C TYR A 96 11.71 -15.91 13.90
N TRP A 97 10.89 -15.95 14.96
CA TRP A 97 9.59 -15.28 14.95
C TRP A 97 9.73 -13.76 14.88
N SER A 98 10.76 -13.20 15.52
CA SER A 98 11.10 -11.77 15.42
C SER A 98 11.42 -11.38 13.99
N ALA A 99 12.27 -12.14 13.28
CA ALA A 99 12.63 -11.87 11.89
C ALA A 99 11.40 -11.92 10.97
N MET A 100 10.54 -12.94 11.13
CA MET A 100 9.29 -13.03 10.40
C MET A 100 8.38 -11.83 10.69
N LYS A 101 8.24 -11.43 11.96
CA LYS A 101 7.42 -10.29 12.36
C LYS A 101 7.93 -9.00 11.73
N SER A 102 9.24 -8.75 11.75
CA SER A 102 9.84 -7.57 11.14
C SER A 102 9.57 -7.49 9.64
N VAL A 103 9.68 -8.60 8.90
CA VAL A 103 9.36 -8.64 7.47
C VAL A 103 7.90 -8.25 7.20
N LEU A 104 6.96 -8.75 8.01
CA LEU A 104 5.54 -8.43 7.87
C LEU A 104 5.23 -6.99 8.26
N GLU A 105 5.84 -6.48 9.34
CA GLU A 105 5.73 -5.08 9.74
C GLU A 105 6.25 -4.13 8.65
N HIS A 106 7.33 -4.48 7.96
CA HIS A 106 7.81 -3.72 6.81
C HIS A 106 6.79 -3.72 5.67
N ALA A 107 6.19 -4.88 5.35
CA ALA A 107 5.13 -4.96 4.34
C ALA A 107 3.95 -4.05 4.69
N ASP A 108 3.51 -4.05 5.95
CA ASP A 108 2.38 -3.24 6.38
C ASP A 108 2.70 -1.74 6.38
N ARG A 109 3.91 -1.34 6.79
CA ARG A 109 4.38 0.05 6.68
C ARG A 109 4.39 0.51 5.22
N LEU A 110 4.93 -0.29 4.30
CA LEU A 110 4.88 0.03 2.86
C LEU A 110 3.43 0.12 2.35
N ALA A 111 2.55 -0.78 2.80
CA ALA A 111 1.18 -0.89 2.30
C ALA A 111 0.24 0.24 2.73
N GLY A 112 0.58 1.04 3.74
CA GLY A 112 -0.40 1.99 4.29
C GLY A 112 -0.60 1.95 5.79
N GLY A 113 -0.19 0.86 6.45
CA GLY A 113 -0.43 0.62 7.86
C GLY A 113 0.24 1.71 8.70
N LYS A 114 -0.53 2.30 9.62
CA LYS A 114 0.06 3.08 10.72
C LYS A 114 0.96 2.12 11.48
N GLY A 115 2.28 2.34 11.43
CA GLY A 115 3.14 1.76 12.43
C GLY A 115 2.69 2.29 13.79
N GLU A 116 2.44 1.41 14.75
CA GLU A 116 2.53 1.79 16.16
C GLU A 116 3.96 2.35 16.36
N GLY A 117 4.08 3.67 16.44
CA GLY A 117 5.37 4.37 16.34
C GLY A 117 5.31 5.87 16.01
N ASP A 118 4.11 6.45 15.78
CA ASP A 118 3.90 7.92 15.81
C ASP A 118 3.77 8.43 17.27
N GLU A 119 4.69 8.01 18.14
CA GLU A 119 4.95 8.65 19.44
C GLU A 119 6.40 9.11 19.49
N HIS A 120 6.69 10.26 18.85
CA HIS A 120 7.47 11.38 19.40
C HIS A 120 8.04 12.32 18.32
N GLU A 121 7.58 13.57 18.36
CA GLU A 121 8.30 14.86 18.27
C GLU A 121 7.24 15.92 17.92
N GLY A 122 6.91 16.93 18.73
CA GLY A 122 7.71 17.64 19.72
C GLY A 122 7.73 19.13 19.34
N ALA A 123 6.69 19.88 19.72
CA ALA A 123 6.67 21.32 20.02
C ALA A 123 5.21 21.79 20.24
#